data_AF-A0A7X9RUB2-F1
#
_entry.id   AF-A0A7X9RUB2-F1
#
_cell.length_a   1.000
_cell.length_b   1.000
_cell.length_c   1.000
_cell.angle_alpha   90.00
_cell.angle_beta   90.00
_cell.angle_gamma   90.00
#
_symmetry.space_group_name_H-M   'P 1'
#
loop_
_entity.id
_entity.type
_entity.pdbx_description
1 polymer ?
#
loop_
_entity_poly.entity_id
_entity_poly.type
_entity_poly.pdbx_seq_one_letter_code
_entity_poly.pdbx_strand_id
1 'polypeptide(L)'
;MEYLMIDEEKVDISDKDKTLVDTIRRCKKSITAPCYKTMRKFGTCNSCLVEIDGEKKLACGNSPEPNQCITLNRNDLTQERKKKVVAFKKHVEMMEKYM
;
A
#
# COMPACT_ATOMS: atom_id res chain seq x y z
N MET A 1 23.48 1.22 -7.27
CA MET A 1 22.28 0.52 -6.76
C MET A 1 21.58 1.48 -5.83
N GLU A 2 20.36 1.85 -6.18
CA GLU A 2 19.53 2.71 -5.37
C GLU A 2 18.77 1.88 -4.35
N TYR A 3 18.49 2.46 -3.19
CA TYR A 3 17.83 1.78 -2.08
C TYR A 3 16.89 2.75 -1.37
N LEU A 4 15.95 2.18 -0.65
CA LEU A 4 15.07 2.88 0.30
C LEU A 4 15.00 2.08 1.61
N MET A 5 14.41 2.67 2.63
CA MET A 5 14.24 2.05 3.94
C MET A 5 12.77 1.67 4.15
N ILE A 6 12.50 0.44 4.59
CA ILE A 6 11.16 -0.03 4.98
C ILE A 6 11.21 -0.62 6.39
N ASP A 7 10.57 0.03 7.35
CA ASP A 7 10.61 -0.37 8.77
C ASP A 7 12.05 -0.60 9.25
N GLU A 8 12.93 0.38 9.00
CA GLU A 8 14.37 0.37 9.34
C GLU A 8 15.22 -0.66 8.56
N GLU A 9 14.63 -1.44 7.65
CA GLU A 9 15.38 -2.34 6.78
C GLU A 9 15.71 -1.71 5.43
N LYS A 10 16.95 -1.88 4.99
CA LYS A 10 17.42 -1.43 3.67
C LYS A 10 16.93 -2.37 2.58
N VAL A 11 16.30 -1.81 1.56
CA VAL A 11 15.71 -2.53 0.43
C VAL A 11 16.22 -1.95 -0.88
N ASP A 12 16.60 -2.81 -1.81
CA ASP A 12 16.98 -2.42 -3.18
C ASP A 12 15.77 -1.89 -3.96
N ILE A 13 15.97 -0.86 -4.78
CA ILE A 13 14.96 -0.42 -5.75
C ILE A 13 15.18 -1.21 -7.05
N SER A 14 14.12 -1.85 -7.54
CA SER A 14 14.15 -2.58 -8.80
C SER A 14 13.47 -1.75 -9.89
N ASP A 15 14.05 -1.72 -11.08
CA ASP A 15 13.46 -1.08 -12.27
C ASP A 15 12.09 -1.68 -12.68
N LYS A 16 11.75 -2.85 -12.14
CA LYS A 16 10.46 -3.52 -12.38
C LYS A 16 9.36 -3.01 -11.43
N ASP A 17 9.72 -2.39 -10.31
CA ASP A 17 8.78 -1.91 -9.33
C ASP A 17 8.17 -0.58 -9.79
N LYS A 18 6.88 -0.59 -10.15
CA LYS A 18 6.19 0.62 -10.60
C LYS A 18 5.64 1.44 -9.44
N THR A 19 5.34 0.77 -8.34
CA THR A 19 4.73 1.36 -7.15
C THR A 19 5.39 0.80 -5.90
N LEU A 20 5.26 1.52 -4.78
CA LEU A 20 5.71 1.01 -3.48
C LEU A 20 5.03 -0.30 -3.09
N VAL A 21 3.81 -0.57 -3.56
CA VAL A 21 3.15 -1.88 -3.36
C VAL A 21 3.97 -3.01 -3.97
N ASP A 22 4.57 -2.79 -5.13
CA ASP A 22 5.37 -3.79 -5.85
C ASP A 22 6.67 -4.07 -5.07
N THR A 23 7.37 -3.00 -4.66
CA THR A 23 8.58 -3.08 -3.83
C THR A 23 8.32 -3.81 -2.52
N ILE A 24 7.29 -3.41 -1.77
CA ILE A 24 6.95 -4.02 -0.47
C ILE A 24 6.68 -5.52 -0.61
N ARG A 25 5.90 -5.91 -1.63
CA ARG A 25 5.57 -7.33 -1.88
C ARG A 25 6.78 -8.14 -2.32
N ARG A 26 7.63 -7.58 -3.17
CA ARG A 26 8.87 -8.22 -3.64
C ARG A 26 9.79 -8.52 -2.46
N CYS A 27 9.87 -7.62 -1.49
CA CYS A 27 10.64 -7.79 -0.26
C CYS A 27 9.94 -8.67 0.79
N LYS A 28 8.88 -9.40 0.42
CA LYS A 28 8.11 -10.30 1.28
C LYS A 28 7.48 -9.62 2.50
N LYS A 29 7.35 -8.29 2.48
CA LYS A 29 6.62 -7.52 3.49
C LYS A 29 5.14 -7.44 3.11
N SER A 30 4.27 -7.30 4.11
CA SER A 30 2.81 -7.31 3.91
C SER A 30 2.26 -5.90 3.73
N ILE A 31 1.42 -5.71 2.71
CA ILE A 31 0.64 -4.49 2.52
C ILE A 31 -0.77 -4.80 2.04
N THR A 32 -1.73 -4.13 2.67
CA THR A 32 -3.15 -4.35 2.41
C THR A 32 -3.61 -3.54 1.19
N ALA A 33 -3.85 -4.22 0.07
CA ALA A 33 -4.34 -3.59 -1.17
C ALA A 33 -5.37 -4.50 -1.89
N PRO A 34 -6.56 -4.76 -1.31
CA PRO A 34 -7.56 -5.66 -1.87
C PRO A 34 -8.06 -5.22 -3.25
N CYS A 35 -8.09 -3.91 -3.55
CA CYS A 35 -8.51 -3.44 -4.88
C CYS A 35 -7.58 -3.92 -6.02
N TYR A 36 -6.34 -4.36 -5.73
CA TYR A 36 -5.48 -4.97 -6.76
C TYR A 36 -6.00 -6.35 -7.19
N LYS A 37 -6.66 -7.10 -6.29
CA LYS A 37 -7.20 -8.43 -6.62
C LYS A 37 -8.36 -8.36 -7.59
N THR A 38 -9.14 -7.29 -7.53
CA THR A 38 -10.29 -7.04 -8.39
C THR A 38 -9.94 -6.15 -9.58
N MET A 39 -8.65 -5.88 -9.83
CA MET A 39 -8.18 -4.93 -10.84
C MET A 39 -8.90 -3.57 -10.76
N ARG A 40 -9.25 -3.13 -9.54
CA ARG A 40 -9.96 -1.88 -9.25
C ARG A 40 -11.35 -1.79 -9.89
N LYS A 41 -11.99 -2.92 -10.21
CA LYS A 41 -13.39 -3.00 -10.71
C LYS A 41 -14.37 -2.19 -9.85
N PHE A 42 -14.15 -2.18 -8.53
CA PHE A 42 -14.99 -1.48 -7.55
C PHE A 42 -14.32 -0.21 -7.00
N GLY A 43 -13.43 0.41 -7.77
CA GLY A 43 -12.68 1.61 -7.35
C GLY A 43 -11.48 1.32 -6.44
N THR A 44 -11.03 2.36 -5.73
CA THR A 44 -9.84 2.32 -4.87
C THR A 44 -10.19 2.00 -3.42
N CYS A 45 -9.44 1.08 -2.80
CA CYS A 45 -9.68 0.70 -1.41
C CYS A 45 -9.02 1.63 -0.39
N ASN A 46 -8.03 2.42 -0.81
CA ASN A 46 -7.22 3.32 0.02
C ASN A 46 -6.52 2.65 1.24
N SER A 47 -6.56 1.32 1.36
CA SER A 47 -5.99 0.58 2.51
C SER A 47 -4.49 0.34 2.41
N CYS A 48 -3.85 0.72 1.31
CA CYS A 48 -2.39 0.64 1.11
C CYS A 48 -1.68 1.86 1.72
N LEU A 49 -2.27 2.45 2.77
CA LEU A 49 -1.76 3.64 3.45
C LEU A 49 -0.44 3.32 4.14
N VAL A 50 0.60 4.11 3.92
CA VAL A 50 1.91 3.99 4.55
C VAL A 50 2.35 5.37 5.01
N GLU A 51 3.39 5.46 5.83
CA GLU A 51 4.11 6.71 6.01
C GLU A 51 5.33 6.73 5.11
N ILE A 52 5.56 7.85 4.43
CA ILE A 52 6.72 8.12 3.58
C ILE A 52 7.30 9.44 4.06
N ASP A 53 8.53 9.43 4.57
CA ASP A 53 9.25 10.63 5.04
C ASP A 53 8.43 11.49 6.03
N GLY A 54 7.67 10.84 6.92
CA GLY A 54 6.83 11.48 7.92
C GLY A 54 5.40 11.82 7.46
N GLU A 55 5.04 11.59 6.20
CA GLU A 55 3.72 11.87 5.66
C GLU A 55 2.92 10.60 5.35
N LYS A 56 1.64 10.57 5.75
CA LYS A 56 0.73 9.47 5.40
C LYS A 56 0.32 9.53 3.93
N LYS A 57 0.73 8.55 3.14
CA LYS A 57 0.49 8.46 1.68
C LYS A 57 0.00 7.07 1.28
N LEU A 58 -0.53 6.93 0.06
CA LEU A 58 -0.96 5.64 -0.48
C LEU A 58 0.17 4.99 -1.28
N ALA A 59 0.61 3.80 -0.88
CA ALA A 59 1.71 3.10 -1.56
C ALA A 59 1.40 2.78 -3.03
N CYS A 60 0.13 2.58 -3.40
CA CYS A 60 -0.24 2.25 -4.78
C CYS A 60 -0.17 3.44 -5.76
N GLY A 61 -0.01 4.66 -5.23
CA GLY A 61 0.06 5.88 -6.03
C GLY A 61 1.42 6.57 -5.93
N ASN A 62 2.40 5.98 -5.25
CA ASN A 62 3.74 6.51 -5.11
C ASN A 62 4.74 5.50 -5.68
N SER A 63 5.69 6.00 -6.46
CA SER A 63 6.81 5.22 -7.00
C SER A 63 7.89 5.05 -5.92
N PRO A 64 8.69 3.97 -5.97
CA PRO A 64 9.87 3.87 -5.13
C PRO A 64 10.90 4.93 -5.52
N GLU A 65 11.38 5.71 -4.55
CA GLU A 65 12.46 6.68 -4.77
C GLU A 65 13.65 6.41 -3.85
N PRO A 66 14.88 6.71 -4.29
CA PRO A 66 16.08 6.51 -3.48
C PRO A 66 16.05 7.30 -2.19
N ASN A 67 16.57 6.70 -1.11
CA ASN A 67 16.69 7.29 0.22
C ASN A 67 15.37 7.63 0.94
N GLN A 68 14.22 7.19 0.42
CA GLN A 68 12.94 7.30 1.14
C GLN A 68 12.92 6.44 2.40
N CYS A 69 12.25 6.95 3.43
CA CYS A 69 11.97 6.22 4.66
C CYS A 69 10.48 5.87 4.74
N ILE A 70 10.19 4.58 4.68
CA ILE A 70 8.83 4.05 4.67
C ILE A 70 8.54 3.34 6.00
N THR A 71 7.45 3.70 6.64
CA THR A 71 6.93 2.97 7.81
C THR A 71 5.65 2.24 7.44
N LEU A 72 5.69 0.91 7.59
CA LEU A 72 4.52 0.05 7.45
C LEU A 72 3.95 -0.31 8.81
N ASN A 73 4.81 -0.57 9.79
CA ASN A 73 4.48 -1.21 11.06
C ASN A 73 4.28 -0.18 12.18
N ARG A 74 3.38 0.78 11.96
CA ARG A 74 2.89 1.66 13.02
C ARG A 74 1.46 1.30 13.41
N ASN A 75 1.15 1.36 14.70
CA ASN A 75 -0.15 0.92 15.23
C ASN A 75 -1.31 1.75 14.66
N ASP A 76 -1.19 3.07 14.61
CA ASP A 76 -2.21 3.96 14.04
C ASP A 76 -2.47 3.66 12.55
N LEU A 77 -1.41 3.46 11.75
CA LEU A 77 -1.50 3.08 10.34
C LEU A 77 -2.26 1.77 10.20
N THR A 78 -1.91 0.77 11.01
CA THR A 78 -2.55 -0.55 10.96
C THR A 78 -4.05 -0.45 11.27
N GLN A 79 -4.44 0.33 12.28
CA GLN A 79 -5.85 0.56 12.60
C GLN A 79 -6.59 1.30 11.48
N GLU A 80 -5.95 2.30 10.87
CA GLU A 80 -6.53 3.05 9.76
C GLU A 80 -6.73 2.17 8.52
N ARG A 81 -5.74 1.32 8.19
CA ARG A 81 -5.85 0.33 7.10
C ARG A 81 -7.03 -0.62 7.32
N LYS A 82 -7.21 -1.13 8.55
CA LYS A 82 -8.34 -2.01 8.90
C LYS A 82 -9.69 -1.32 8.66
N LYS A 83 -9.84 -0.07 9.09
CA LYS A 83 -11.06 0.72 8.83
C LYS A 83 -11.35 0.86 7.33
N LYS A 84 -10.31 1.16 6.53
CA LYS A 84 -10.43 1.29 5.07
C LYS A 84 -10.81 -0.03 4.38
N VAL A 85 -10.27 -1.17 4.85
CA VAL A 85 -10.69 -2.50 4.35
C VAL A 85 -12.17 -2.77 4.62
N VAL A 86 -12.63 -2.52 5.84
CA VAL A 86 -14.03 -2.73 6.21
C VAL A 86 -14.96 -1.84 5.37
N ALA A 87 -14.60 -0.57 5.18
CA ALA A 87 -15.35 0.35 4.32
C ALA A 87 -15.38 -0.13 2.85
N PHE A 88 -14.25 -0.57 2.31
CA PHE A 88 -14.17 -1.09 0.95
C PHE A 88 -14.99 -2.37 0.77
N LYS A 89 -15.00 -3.27 1.75
CA LYS A 89 -15.81 -4.50 1.70
C LYS A 89 -17.30 -4.17 1.58
N LYS A 90 -17.81 -3.25 2.41
CA LYS A 90 -19.21 -2.78 2.33
C LYS A 90 -19.52 -2.14 0.98
N HIS A 91 -18.57 -1.37 0.43
CA HIS A 91 -18.71 -0.76 -0.89
C HIS A 91 -18.82 -1.82 -2.01
N VAL A 92 -17.97 -2.85 -1.98
CA VAL A 92 -18.02 -3.97 -2.94
C VAL A 92 -19.36 -4.69 -2.86
N GLU A 93 -19.81 -5.07 -1.65
CA GLU A 93 -21.09 -5.75 -1.44
C GLU A 93 -22.28 -4.91 -1.96
N MET A 94 -22.23 -3.59 -1.77
CA MET A 94 -23.25 -2.68 -2.31
C MET A 94 -23.21 -2.65 -3.84
N MET A 95 -22.03 -2.50 -4.45
CA MET A 95 -21.89 -2.43 -5.90
C MET A 95 -22.32 -3.73 -6.58
N GLU A 96 -21.94 -4.89 -6.03
CA GLU A 96 -22.34 -6.20 -6.54
C GLU A 96 -23.86 -6.42 -6.53
N LYS A 97 -24.60 -5.79 -5.60
CA LYS A 97 -26.06 -5.86 -5.57
C LYS A 97 -26.73 -5.12 -6.73
N TYR A 98 -26.07 -4.12 -7.30
CA TYR A 98 -26.62 -3.25 -8.35
C TYR A 98 -25.98 -3.47 -9.73
N MET A 99 -25.08 -4.46 -9.87
CA MET A 99 -24.52 -4.93 -11.15
C MET A 99 -25.32 -6.11 -11.67
#